data_AF-A0A4R6FTR4-F1
#
_entry.id   AF-A0A4R6FTR4-F1
#
_cell.length_a   1.000
_cell.length_b   1.000
_cell.length_c   1.000
_cell.angle_alpha   90.00
_cell.angle_beta   90.00
_cell.angle_gamma   90.00
#
_symmetry.space_group_name_H-M   'P 1'
#
loop_
_entity.id
_entity.type
_entity.pdbx_description
1 polymer ?
#
loop_
_entity_poly.entity_id
_entity_poly.type
_entity_poly.pdbx_seq_one_letter_code
_entity_poly.pdbx_strand_id
1 'polypeptide(L)' 'MTDKDEEVHVDTDRARAGATPHMTRYILAISMVIIVIIFAVIVWSGT' A
#
# COMPACT_ATOMS: atom_id res chain seq x y z
N MET A 1 21.25 24.79 -35.65
CA MET A 1 20.07 24.52 -34.80
C MET A 1 19.88 23.03 -34.80
N THR A 2 20.05 22.40 -33.64
CA THR A 2 19.46 21.13 -33.19
C THR A 2 20.16 20.86 -31.86
N ASP A 3 19.83 21.69 -30.88
CA ASP A 3 19.87 21.25 -29.50
C ASP A 3 18.75 20.21 -29.44
N LYS A 4 19.14 18.94 -29.34
CA LYS A 4 18.17 17.91 -29.07
C LYS A 4 17.79 18.14 -27.63
N ASP A 5 16.66 18.80 -27.42
CA ASP A 5 15.84 18.67 -26.22
C ASP A 5 15.78 17.17 -25.90
N GLU A 6 16.74 16.70 -25.13
CA GLU A 6 16.69 15.41 -24.46
C GLU A 6 15.65 15.64 -23.39
N GLU A 7 14.38 15.55 -23.83
CA GLU A 7 13.20 15.55 -22.99
C GLU A 7 13.51 14.60 -21.85
N VAL A 8 13.91 15.18 -20.72
CA VAL A 8 14.08 14.49 -19.46
C VAL A 8 12.71 13.90 -19.20
N HIS A 9 12.53 12.64 -19.62
CA HIS A 9 11.34 11.86 -19.38
C HIS A 9 11.30 11.73 -17.88
N VAL A 10 10.56 12.66 -17.29
CA VAL A 10 10.47 12.76 -15.86
C VAL A 10 9.72 11.50 -15.45
N ASP A 11 10.44 10.57 -14.82
CA ASP A 11 9.90 9.46 -14.04
C ASP A 11 9.14 10.01 -12.79
N THR A 12 8.46 11.16 -12.93
CA THR A 12 7.66 11.85 -11.91
C THR A 12 6.40 11.09 -11.54
N ASP A 13 5.99 10.10 -12.33
CA ASP A 13 4.91 9.20 -11.95
C ASP A 13 5.28 8.35 -10.73
N ARG A 14 6.57 8.22 -10.40
CA ARG A 14 7.02 7.58 -9.15
C ARG A 14 7.03 8.50 -7.93
N ALA A 15 6.87 9.81 -8.09
CA ALA A 15 6.92 10.76 -6.98
C ALA A 15 5.57 10.98 -6.27
N ARG A 16 4.44 10.51 -6.86
CA ARG A 16 3.10 10.55 -6.23
C ARG A 16 2.35 9.22 -6.20
N ALA A 17 2.94 8.14 -6.68
CA ALA A 17 2.40 6.81 -6.40
C ALA A 17 3.04 6.32 -5.11
N GLY A 18 2.34 6.54 -3.99
CA GLY A 18 2.71 6.06 -2.66
C GLY A 18 3.37 4.68 -2.76
N ALA A 19 4.62 4.63 -2.29
CA ALA A 19 5.49 3.49 -2.38
C ALA A 19 4.73 2.17 -2.17
N THR A 20 4.82 1.28 -3.18
CA THR A 20 4.28 -0.08 -3.21
C THR A 20 2.75 -0.23 -3.16
N PRO A 21 2.04 -0.30 -4.31
CA PRO A 21 0.58 -0.52 -4.37
C PRO A 21 0.12 -1.83 -3.71
N HIS A 22 1.04 -2.78 -3.51
CA HIS A 22 0.75 -4.04 -2.84
C HIS A 22 0.82 -3.95 -1.31
N MET A 23 1.69 -3.10 -0.75
CA MET A 23 1.92 -3.05 0.70
C MET A 23 0.65 -2.61 1.45
N THR A 24 0.02 -1.52 1.00
CA THR A 24 -1.22 -1.01 1.63
C THR A 24 -2.33 -2.04 1.56
N ARG A 25 -2.46 -2.76 0.44
CA ARG A 25 -3.46 -3.82 0.29
C ARG A 25 -3.21 -4.98 1.25
N TYR A 26 -1.96 -5.41 1.44
CA TYR A 26 -1.64 -6.47 2.40
C TYR A 26 -1.86 -6.03 3.84
N ILE A 27 -1.43 -4.83 4.21
CA ILE A 27 -1.61 -4.30 5.57
C ILE A 27 -3.10 -4.19 5.91
N LEU A 28 -3.92 -3.70 4.97
CA LEU A 28 -5.37 -3.61 5.16
C LEU A 28 -6.01 -4.99 5.29
N ALA A 29 -5.66 -5.95 4.42
CA ALA A 29 -6.20 -7.29 4.49
C ALA A 29 -5.77 -8.05 5.78
N ILE A 30 -4.48 -7.98 6.13
CA ILE A 30 -3.93 -8.66 7.30
C ILE A 30 -4.52 -8.07 8.59
N SER A 31 -4.55 -6.73 8.72
CA SER A 31 -5.13 -6.07 9.90
C SER A 31 -6.60 -6.40 10.09
N MET A 32 -7.39 -6.41 9.02
CA MET A 32 -8.81 -6.78 9.07
C MET A 32 -9.00 -8.21 9.58
N VAL A 33 -8.23 -9.17 9.05
CA VAL A 33 -8.30 -10.57 9.49
C VAL A 33 -7.86 -10.73 10.95
N ILE A 34 -6.78 -10.07 11.36
CA ILE A 34 -6.30 -10.12 12.74
C ILE A 34 -7.36 -9.60 13.72
N ILE A 35 -8.00 -8.46 13.42
CA ILE A 35 -9.05 -7.90 14.27
C ILE A 35 -10.21 -8.88 14.42
N VAL A 36 -10.66 -9.48 13.31
CA VAL A 36 -11.74 -10.50 13.34
C VAL A 36 -11.35 -11.68 14.22
N ILE A 37 -10.12 -12.18 14.12
CA ILE A 37 -9.64 -13.29 14.95
C ILE A 37 -9.60 -12.90 16.42
N ILE A 38 -9.08 -11.72 16.75
CA ILE A 38 -9.03 -11.23 18.14
C ILE A 38 -10.45 -11.13 18.72
N PHE A 39 -11.39 -10.53 18.00
CA PHE A 39 -12.78 -10.45 18.45
C PHE A 39 -13.43 -11.83 18.60
N ALA A 40 -13.20 -12.74 17.66
CA ALA A 40 -13.70 -14.10 17.76
C ALA A 40 -13.16 -14.83 18.99
N VAL A 41 -11.87 -14.66 19.28
CA VAL A 41 -11.23 -15.22 20.48
C VAL A 41 -11.81 -14.60 21.74
N ILE A 42 -11.98 -13.28 21.81
CA ILE A 42 -12.58 -12.61 22.98
C ILE A 42 -13.99 -13.16 23.24
N VAL A 43 -14.84 -13.17 22.21
CA VAL A 43 -16.23 -13.66 22.30
C VAL A 43 -16.28 -15.14 22.70
N TRP A 44 -15.40 -15.97 22.16
CA TRP A 44 -15.36 -17.39 22.52
C TRP A 44 -14.77 -17.61 23.91
N SER A 45 -13.74 -16.86 24.29
CA SER A 45 -13.01 -17.04 25.56
C SER A 45 -13.86 -16.77 26.80
N GLY A 46 -15.04 -16.15 26.65
CA GLY A 46 -16.06 -16.12 27.70
C GLY A 46 -15.64 -15.38 28.97
N THR A 47 -14.65 -14.50 28.90
CA THR A 47 -14.48 -13.40 29.87
C THR A 47 -15.63 -12.42 29.72
#